data_AF-A0A1S7U2D5-F1
#
_entry.id   AF-A0A1S7U2D5-F1
#
_cell.length_a   1.000
_cell.length_b   1.000
_cell.length_c   1.000
_cell.angle_alpha   90.00
_cell.angle_beta   90.00
_cell.angle_gamma   90.00
#
_symmetry.space_group_name_H-M   'P 1'
#
loop_
_entity.id
_entity.type
_entity.pdbx_description
1 polymer ?
#
loop_
_entity_poly.entity_id
_entity_poly.type
_entity_poly.pdbx_seq_one_letter_code
_entity_poly.pdbx_strand_id
1 'polypeptide(L)'
;MVSIQSITNMDDKPKVRQTLNLTIRQVSDITGSFNTELGTPKTTIENLKIGPSSVILLSPRNLNAVTANAFVSVIGPGYFEVSHNDAEAIFDYVIVGAV
;
A
#
# COMPACT_ATOMS: atom_id res chain seq x y z
N MET A 1 6.59 0.30 15.56
CA MET A 1 5.30 -0.38 15.30
C MET A 1 4.28 0.21 16.28
N VAL A 2 3.27 0.91 15.79
CA VAL A 2 2.22 1.48 16.66
C VAL A 2 1.21 0.36 16.96
N SER A 3 1.14 -0.09 18.21
CA SER A 3 0.18 -1.12 18.64
C SER A 3 -1.15 -0.46 19.00
N ILE A 4 -2.23 -0.83 18.32
CA ILE A 4 -3.59 -0.42 18.68
C ILE A 4 -3.92 -1.07 20.04
N GLN A 5 -4.19 -0.24 21.05
CA GLN A 5 -4.54 -0.71 22.38
C GLN A 5 -6.03 -1.08 22.44
N SER A 6 -6.34 -2.18 23.13
CA SER A 6 -7.72 -2.57 23.39
C SER A 6 -8.43 -1.53 24.26
N ILE A 7 -9.69 -1.24 23.96
CA ILE A 7 -10.52 -0.35 24.78
C ILE A 7 -10.96 -1.15 26.01
N THR A 8 -10.46 -0.80 27.19
CA THR A 8 -10.82 -1.44 28.47
C THR A 8 -11.90 -0.68 29.24
N ASN A 9 -12.09 0.62 28.92
CA ASN A 9 -13.12 1.47 29.51
C ASN A 9 -13.74 2.34 28.40
N MET A 10 -15.05 2.21 28.18
CA MET A 10 -15.78 2.98 27.16
C MET A 10 -16.06 4.43 27.55
N ASP A 11 -15.95 4.79 28.83
CA ASP A 11 -16.17 6.16 29.31
C ASP A 11 -14.97 7.10 29.04
N ASP A 12 -13.79 6.53 28.74
CA ASP A 12 -12.60 7.27 28.33
C ASP A 12 -12.72 7.69 26.85
N LYS A 13 -13.61 8.65 26.59
CA LYS A 13 -13.91 9.18 25.24
C LYS A 13 -12.65 9.58 24.45
N PRO A 14 -11.63 10.23 25.05
CA PRO A 14 -10.38 10.52 24.35
C PRO A 14 -9.66 9.26 23.84
N LYS A 15 -9.50 8.23 24.68
CA LYS A 15 -8.85 6.97 24.26
C LYS A 15 -9.66 6.22 23.22
N VAL A 16 -10.99 6.13 23.38
CA VAL A 16 -11.89 5.49 22.40
C VAL A 16 -11.73 6.13 21.03
N ARG A 17 -11.75 7.48 20.96
CA ARG A 17 -11.58 8.22 19.71
C ARG A 17 -10.20 7.98 19.08
N GLN A 18 -9.14 7.94 19.89
CA GLN A 18 -7.80 7.66 19.41
C GLN A 18 -7.70 6.24 18.81
N THR A 19 -8.16 5.23 19.53
CA THR A 19 -8.15 3.83 19.07
C THR A 19 -8.97 3.64 17.80
N LEU A 20 -10.16 4.25 17.70
CA LEU A 20 -10.98 4.22 16.49
C LEU A 20 -10.27 4.87 15.30
N ASN A 21 -9.68 6.05 15.49
CA ASN A 21 -8.95 6.74 14.41
C ASN A 21 -7.75 5.92 13.92
N LEU A 22 -7.02 5.26 14.83
CA LEU A 22 -5.91 4.38 14.46
C LEU A 22 -6.41 3.13 13.70
N THR A 23 -7.54 2.56 14.12
CA THR A 23 -8.15 1.39 13.46
C THR A 23 -8.64 1.75 12.06
N ILE A 24 -9.36 2.86 11.91
CA ILE A 24 -9.84 3.37 10.62
C ILE A 24 -8.66 3.62 9.68
N ARG A 25 -7.58 4.24 10.19
CA ARG A 25 -6.37 4.49 9.40
C ARG A 25 -5.67 3.23 8.92
N GLN A 26 -5.73 2.13 9.68
CA GLN A 26 -5.16 0.85 9.24
C GLN A 26 -5.91 0.21 8.07
N VAL A 27 -7.21 0.48 7.95
CA VAL A 27 -8.05 -0.14 6.91
C VAL A 27 -8.39 0.81 5.75
N SER A 28 -8.25 2.12 5.93
CA SER A 28 -8.43 3.10 4.86
C SER A 28 -7.16 3.22 4.00
N ASP A 29 -7.28 3.62 2.74
CA ASP A 29 -6.17 4.05 1.87
C ASP A 29 -4.99 3.06 1.75
N ILE A 30 -5.23 1.77 2.02
CA ILE A 30 -4.25 0.69 1.84
C ILE A 30 -4.33 0.09 0.43
N THR A 31 -5.31 0.47 -0.37
CA THR A 31 -5.48 0.03 -1.76
C THR A 31 -5.31 1.19 -2.72
N GLY A 32 -4.81 0.91 -3.91
CA GLY A 32 -4.78 1.88 -4.99
C GLY A 32 -4.55 1.22 -6.34
N SER A 33 -4.39 2.05 -7.36
CA SER A 33 -4.04 1.63 -8.72
C SER A 33 -2.91 2.51 -9.24
N PHE A 34 -2.08 1.97 -10.12
CA PHE A 34 -1.10 2.74 -10.88
C PHE A 34 -1.02 2.24 -12.33
N ASN A 35 -0.52 3.11 -13.20
CA ASN A 35 -0.22 2.77 -14.58
C ASN A 35 1.30 2.73 -14.74
N THR A 36 1.76 1.80 -15.55
CA THR A 36 3.12 1.80 -16.06
C THR A 36 3.14 2.52 -17.40
N GLU A 37 4.27 3.13 -17.74
CA GLU A 37 4.45 3.85 -19.00
C GLU A 37 5.48 3.14 -19.88
N LEU A 38 5.38 3.38 -21.20
CA LEU A 38 6.43 2.94 -22.12
C LEU A 38 7.70 3.78 -21.93
N GLY A 39 8.86 3.16 -22.09
CA GLY A 39 10.19 3.73 -21.87
C GLY A 39 10.63 3.81 -20.40
N THR A 40 9.78 3.45 -19.43
CA THR A 40 10.10 3.53 -18.00
C THR A 40 10.03 2.14 -17.36
N PRO A 41 11.15 1.42 -17.18
CA PRO A 41 11.12 0.04 -16.63
C PRO A 41 10.82 -0.01 -15.12
N LYS A 42 10.54 1.14 -14.51
CA LYS A 42 10.26 1.32 -13.10
C LYS A 42 9.16 2.35 -12.89
N THR A 43 8.25 2.03 -11.99
CA THR A 43 7.22 2.96 -11.50
C THR A 43 7.33 3.08 -9.98
N THR A 44 7.36 4.31 -9.47
CA THR A 44 7.38 4.59 -8.03
C THR A 44 6.00 5.02 -7.57
N ILE A 45 5.51 4.40 -6.48
CA ILE A 45 4.22 4.69 -5.88
C ILE A 45 4.47 5.24 -4.48
N GLU A 46 3.89 6.41 -4.20
CA GLU A 46 3.98 7.05 -2.90
C GLU A 46 2.70 6.84 -2.09
N ASN A 47 2.85 6.35 -0.86
CA ASN A 47 1.80 6.27 0.13
C ASN A 47 2.44 6.25 1.53
N LEU A 48 2.16 7.27 2.34
CA LEU A 48 2.76 7.46 3.68
C LEU A 48 2.53 6.29 4.65
N LYS A 49 1.58 5.40 4.36
CA LYS A 49 1.29 4.21 5.17
C LYS A 49 2.23 3.04 4.91
N ILE A 50 3.04 3.11 3.85
CA ILE A 50 4.03 2.10 3.53
C ILE A 50 5.17 2.22 4.56
N GLY A 51 5.28 1.21 5.40
CA GLY A 51 6.40 1.04 6.31
C GLY A 51 7.47 0.12 5.72
N PRO A 52 8.68 0.09 6.30
CA PRO A 52 9.74 -0.83 5.90
C PRO A 52 9.38 -2.32 6.02
N SER A 53 8.33 -2.64 6.80
CA SER A 53 7.83 -4.00 7.01
C SER A 53 6.52 -4.27 6.27
N SER A 54 6.05 -3.33 5.44
CA SER A 54 4.85 -3.54 4.64
C SER A 54 5.09 -4.58 3.55
N VAL A 55 4.06 -5.33 3.23
CA VAL A 55 4.01 -6.24 2.09
C VAL A 55 3.06 -5.65 1.07
N ILE A 56 3.51 -5.57 -0.18
CA ILE A 56 2.72 -5.02 -1.29
C ILE A 56 2.27 -6.18 -2.18
N LEU A 57 0.97 -6.34 -2.36
CA LEU A 57 0.41 -7.31 -3.31
C LEU A 57 -0.05 -6.56 -4.55
N LEU A 58 0.44 -6.99 -5.72
CA LEU A 58 0.04 -6.45 -7.01
C LEU A 58 -1.00 -7.36 -7.66
N SER A 59 -2.00 -6.76 -8.30
CA SER A 59 -3.00 -7.46 -9.11
C SER A 59 -3.08 -6.82 -10.49
N PRO A 60 -2.86 -7.57 -11.58
CA PRO A 60 -3.03 -7.05 -12.94
C PRO A 60 -4.50 -6.73 -13.22
N ARG A 61 -4.77 -5.58 -13.86
CA ARG A 61 -6.15 -5.15 -14.22
C ARG A 61 -6.43 -5.24 -15.73
N ASN A 62 -5.40 -5.32 -16.57
CA ASN A 62 -5.53 -5.48 -18.02
C ASN A 62 -4.57 -6.55 -18.57
N LEU A 63 -4.75 -6.91 -19.85
CA LEU A 63 -3.96 -7.96 -20.48
C LEU A 63 -2.46 -7.65 -20.50
N ASN A 64 -2.10 -6.39 -20.76
CA ASN A 64 -0.70 -5.93 -20.78
C ASN A 64 -0.03 -6.14 -19.41
N ALA A 65 -0.76 -5.92 -18.30
CA ALA A 65 -0.27 -6.13 -16.94
C ALA A 65 0.07 -7.59 -16.65
N VAL A 66 -0.67 -8.55 -17.23
CA VAL A 66 -0.37 -9.98 -17.08
C VAL A 66 0.98 -10.33 -17.70
N THR A 67 1.34 -9.66 -18.80
CA THR A 67 2.60 -9.91 -19.53
C THR A 67 3.75 -9.00 -19.13
N ALA A 68 3.51 -8.01 -18.26
CA ALA A 68 4.51 -7.01 -17.90
C ALA A 68 5.58 -7.53 -16.92
N ASN A 69 5.48 -8.77 -16.41
CA ASN A 69 6.42 -9.37 -15.47
C ASN A 69 6.76 -8.46 -14.28
N ALA A 70 5.76 -7.73 -13.78
CA ALA A 70 5.94 -6.72 -12.76
C ALA A 70 6.20 -7.35 -11.38
N PHE A 71 7.14 -6.79 -10.62
CA PHE A 71 7.40 -7.15 -9.24
C PHE A 71 7.84 -5.94 -8.41
N VAL A 72 7.53 -5.97 -7.12
CA VAL A 72 7.93 -4.92 -6.17
C VAL A 72 9.42 -5.08 -5.90
N SER A 73 10.23 -4.11 -6.35
CA SER A 73 11.69 -4.18 -6.31
C SER A 73 12.28 -3.47 -5.09
N VAL A 74 11.58 -2.46 -4.57
CA VAL A 74 11.99 -1.71 -3.37
C VAL A 74 10.75 -1.37 -2.54
N ILE A 75 10.87 -1.46 -1.22
CA ILE A 75 9.90 -0.91 -0.27
C ILE A 75 10.68 0.01 0.68
N GLY A 76 10.29 1.28 0.70
CA GLY A 76 10.88 2.28 1.58
C GLY A 76 9.81 3.01 2.41
N PRO A 77 10.22 3.85 3.37
CA PRO A 77 9.28 4.61 4.17
C PRO A 77 8.46 5.54 3.26
N GLY A 78 7.15 5.30 3.17
CA GLY A 78 6.23 6.11 2.39
C GLY A 78 6.18 5.79 0.89
N TYR A 79 6.90 4.76 0.40
CA TYR A 79 6.88 4.42 -1.03
C TYR A 79 7.22 2.95 -1.32
N PHE A 80 6.85 2.48 -2.51
CA PHE A 80 7.41 1.27 -3.11
C PHE A 80 7.73 1.51 -4.59
N GLU A 81 8.70 0.76 -5.12
CA GLU A 81 9.02 0.72 -6.53
C GLU A 81 8.58 -0.60 -7.14
N VAL A 82 8.01 -0.54 -8.34
CA VAL A 82 7.70 -1.71 -9.16
C VAL A 82 8.61 -1.71 -10.37
N SER A 83 9.38 -2.77 -10.52
CA SER A 83 10.10 -3.06 -11.76
C SER A 83 9.19 -3.85 -12.69
N HIS A 84 9.16 -3.48 -13.96
CA HIS A 84 8.33 -4.14 -14.97
C HIS A 84 8.96 -4.02 -16.37
N ASN A 85 8.49 -4.87 -17.28
CA ASN A 85 8.81 -4.74 -18.70
C ASN A 85 8.23 -3.44 -19.26
N ASP A 86 8.81 -3.02 -20.37
CA ASP A 86 8.41 -1.83 -21.10
C ASP A 86 7.02 -2.02 -21.74
N ALA A 87 5.97 -1.64 -21.01
CA ALA A 87 4.57 -1.83 -21.40
C ALA A 87 3.66 -0.83 -20.69
N GLU A 88 2.63 -0.34 -21.39
CA GLU A 88 1.50 0.36 -20.79
C GLU A 88 0.54 -0.64 -20.14
N ALA A 89 0.61 -0.76 -18.83
CA ALA A 89 -0.15 -1.73 -18.04
C ALA A 89 -0.78 -1.06 -16.82
N ILE A 90 -1.88 -1.63 -16.33
CA ILE A 90 -2.61 -1.13 -15.17
C ILE A 90 -2.58 -2.19 -14.08
N PHE A 91 -2.13 -1.80 -12.90
CA PHE A 91 -2.08 -2.65 -11.72
C PHE A 91 -2.88 -2.04 -10.57
N ASP A 92 -3.56 -2.90 -9.83
CA ASP A 92 -4.03 -2.61 -8.50
C ASP A 92 -3.00 -3.07 -7.48
N TYR A 93 -3.01 -2.41 -6.32
CA TYR A 93 -2.21 -2.85 -5.20
C TYR A 93 -2.99 -2.81 -3.89
N VAL A 94 -2.55 -3.65 -2.96
CA VAL A 94 -2.90 -3.56 -1.54
C VAL A 94 -1.64 -3.59 -0.68
N ILE A 95 -1.63 -2.73 0.34
CA ILE A 95 -0.59 -2.61 1.37
C ILE A 95 -1.03 -3.44 2.58
N VAL A 96 -0.24 -4.45 2.92
CA VAL A 96 -0.44 -5.31 4.09
C VAL A 96 0.61 -4.97 5.13
N GLY A 97 0.21 -4.85 6.41
CA GLY A 97 1.13 -4.42 7.46
C GLY A 97 1.53 -2.95 7.36
N ALA A 98 0.62 -2.11 6.86
CA ALA A 98 0.72 -0.65 6.89
C ALA A 98 0.84 -0.15 8.35
N VAL A 99 1.60 0.92 8.56
CA VAL A 99 1.93 1.47 9.90
C VAL A 99 1.23 2.79 10.16
#